data_AF-A0A2E5TZM0-F1
#
_entry.id   AF-A0A2E5TZM0-F1
#
_cell.length_a   1.000
_cell.length_b   1.000
_cell.length_c   1.000
_cell.angle_alpha   90.00
_cell.angle_beta   90.00
_cell.angle_gamma   90.00
#
_symmetry.space_group_name_H-M   'P 1'
#
loop_
_entity.id
_entity.type
_entity.pdbx_description
1 polymer ?
#
loop_
_entity_poly.entity_id
_entity_poly.type
_entity_poly.pdbx_seq_one_letter_code
_entity_poly.pdbx_strand_id
1 'polypeptide(L)'
;MNKPNISDELKAEWMRIDRALIPNNLLGSMPQPECKGLTLLTDVMINATVCKLGPRIGQITATYSKDIKLTLDVASTIMTRLKQFRKHNLHLSLVIRSSETHAESTVCIVDESNLPGIDACVSFVLWAESGFPNPPLQLIDRIEYVRDPVHYEEKMKAQQEERERQTRIRNLARELANEKLAQRHEVEET
;
A
#
# COMPACT_ATOMS: atom_id res chain seq x y z
N MET A 1 8.67 34.29 -33.86
CA MET A 1 8.39 33.14 -32.97
C MET A 1 7.83 33.70 -31.68
N ASN A 2 6.52 33.54 -31.44
CA ASN A 2 5.90 34.01 -30.20
C ASN A 2 6.29 33.07 -29.06
N LYS A 3 6.80 33.62 -27.96
CA LYS A 3 7.04 32.86 -26.73
C LYS A 3 5.68 32.33 -26.25
N PRO A 4 5.57 31.03 -25.90
CA PRO A 4 4.35 30.51 -25.30
C PRO A 4 4.02 31.30 -24.02
N ASN A 5 2.73 31.58 -23.83
CA ASN A 5 2.22 32.25 -22.65
C ASN A 5 2.26 31.26 -21.48
N ILE A 6 2.70 31.69 -20.29
CA ILE A 6 2.80 30.87 -19.07
C ILE A 6 1.47 30.16 -18.76
N SER A 7 0.34 30.80 -19.07
CA SER A 7 -1.00 30.21 -18.93
C SER A 7 -1.23 28.98 -19.83
N ASP A 8 -0.70 29.02 -21.05
CA ASP A 8 -0.87 27.92 -22.01
C ASP A 8 0.00 26.71 -21.63
N GLU A 9 1.20 26.96 -21.09
CA GLU A 9 2.09 25.92 -20.57
C GLU A 9 1.49 25.22 -19.36
N LEU A 10 0.96 25.98 -18.39
CA LEU A 10 0.31 25.41 -17.21
C LEU A 10 -0.91 24.57 -17.59
N LYS A 11 -1.72 25.05 -18.54
CA LYS A 11 -2.89 24.32 -19.03
C LYS A 11 -2.48 23.02 -19.75
N ALA A 12 -1.43 23.05 -20.56
CA ALA A 12 -0.92 21.87 -21.23
C ALA A 12 -0.40 20.83 -20.24
N GLU A 13 0.31 21.27 -19.20
CA GLU A 13 0.83 20.41 -18.15
C GLU A 13 -0.28 19.78 -17.31
N TRP A 14 -1.29 20.57 -16.94
CA TRP A 14 -2.49 20.09 -16.25
C TRP A 14 -3.18 19.00 -17.06
N MET A 15 -3.41 19.22 -18.36
CA MET A 15 -4.01 18.23 -19.25
C MET A 15 -3.14 16.96 -19.42
N ARG A 16 -1.81 17.11 -19.37
CA ARG A 16 -0.86 15.98 -19.45
C ARG A 16 -0.97 15.10 -18.20
N ILE A 17 -0.97 15.71 -17.02
CA ILE A 17 -1.08 15.00 -15.75
C ILE A 17 -2.44 14.32 -15.61
N ASP A 18 -3.53 15.05 -15.85
CA ASP A 18 -4.90 14.52 -15.77
C ASP A 18 -5.08 13.24 -16.61
N ARG A 19 -4.65 13.28 -17.89
CA ARG A 19 -4.70 12.13 -18.81
C ARG A 19 -3.76 10.99 -18.43
N ALA A 20 -2.65 11.29 -17.76
CA ALA A 20 -1.71 10.27 -17.30
C ALA A 20 -2.19 9.57 -16.03
N LEU A 21 -2.96 10.25 -15.19
CA LEU A 21 -3.48 9.72 -13.93
C LEU A 21 -4.72 8.85 -14.10
N ILE A 22 -5.59 9.14 -15.09
CA ILE A 22 -6.84 8.41 -15.29
C ILE A 22 -6.99 8.00 -16.76
N PRO A 23 -7.07 6.69 -17.05
CA PRO A 23 -7.31 6.24 -18.41
C PRO A 23 -8.74 6.60 -18.87
N ASN A 24 -8.90 6.92 -20.16
CA ASN A 24 -10.15 7.44 -20.72
C ASN A 24 -11.39 6.57 -20.45
N ASN A 25 -11.22 5.24 -20.43
CA ASN A 25 -12.30 4.30 -20.15
C ASN A 25 -12.78 4.37 -18.69
N LEU A 26 -11.91 4.76 -17.75
CA LEU A 26 -12.25 4.93 -16.34
C LEU A 26 -12.97 6.25 -16.10
N LEU A 27 -12.50 7.33 -16.73
CA LEU A 27 -13.02 8.69 -16.54
C LEU A 27 -14.54 8.78 -16.74
N GLY A 28 -15.09 8.13 -17.77
CA GLY A 28 -16.53 8.12 -18.05
C GLY A 28 -17.38 7.32 -17.04
N SER A 29 -16.75 6.52 -16.18
CA SER A 29 -17.42 5.66 -15.19
C SER A 29 -17.30 6.16 -13.75
N MET A 30 -16.49 7.20 -13.52
CA MET A 30 -16.23 7.74 -12.19
C MET A 30 -17.42 8.57 -11.69
N PRO A 31 -17.89 8.35 -10.44
CA PRO A 31 -18.91 9.19 -9.84
C PRO A 31 -18.36 10.58 -9.53
N GLN A 32 -19.25 11.57 -9.37
CA GLN A 32 -18.87 12.97 -9.19
C GLN A 32 -17.82 13.23 -8.09
N PRO A 33 -17.85 12.56 -6.91
CA PRO A 33 -16.81 12.74 -5.90
C PRO A 33 -15.40 12.38 -6.42
N GLU A 34 -15.25 11.29 -7.17
CA GLU A 34 -13.97 10.88 -7.74
C GLU A 34 -13.49 11.91 -8.79
N CYS A 35 -14.40 12.42 -9.63
CA CYS A 35 -14.06 13.44 -10.63
C CYS A 35 -13.61 14.77 -9.99
N LYS A 36 -14.25 15.19 -8.88
CA LYS A 36 -13.84 16.39 -8.14
C LYS A 36 -12.48 16.21 -7.48
N GLY A 37 -12.24 15.05 -6.90
CA GLY A 37 -10.94 14.71 -6.33
C GLY A 37 -9.84 14.75 -7.39
N LEU A 38 -10.12 14.35 -8.64
CA LEU A 38 -9.11 14.31 -9.70
C LEU A 38 -8.51 15.69 -9.97
N THR A 39 -9.33 16.75 -9.97
CA THR A 39 -8.84 18.12 -10.07
C THR A 39 -7.82 18.43 -8.99
N LEU A 40 -8.14 18.09 -7.73
CA LEU A 40 -7.23 18.29 -6.59
C LEU A 40 -5.95 17.45 -6.74
N LEU A 41 -6.05 16.19 -7.16
CA LEU A 41 -4.88 15.34 -7.38
C LEU A 41 -3.96 15.90 -8.46
N THR A 42 -4.52 16.40 -9.56
CA THR A 42 -3.74 17.04 -10.62
C THR A 42 -3.03 18.29 -10.10
N ASP A 43 -3.72 19.14 -9.32
CA ASP A 43 -3.13 20.35 -8.74
C ASP A 43 -2.00 20.03 -7.75
N VAL A 44 -2.18 19.01 -6.91
CA VAL A 44 -1.13 18.55 -5.99
C VAL A 44 0.05 17.96 -6.76
N MET A 45 -0.20 17.19 -7.83
CA MET A 45 0.84 16.60 -8.66
C MET A 45 1.66 17.63 -9.44
N ILE A 46 1.06 18.75 -9.88
CA ILE A 46 1.79 19.86 -10.53
C ILE A 46 2.85 20.45 -9.58
N ASN A 47 2.54 20.51 -8.29
CA ASN A 47 3.41 21.10 -7.28
C ASN A 47 4.29 20.07 -6.55
N ALA A 48 4.14 18.78 -6.88
CA ALA A 48 4.87 17.72 -6.21
C ALA A 48 6.37 17.74 -6.54
N THR A 49 7.21 17.53 -5.53
CA THR A 49 8.67 17.50 -5.67
C THR A 49 9.22 16.08 -5.55
N VAL A 50 8.56 15.24 -4.76
CA VAL A 50 8.91 13.84 -4.50
C VAL A 50 8.17 12.91 -5.46
N CYS A 51 6.90 13.20 -5.72
CA CYS A 51 6.05 12.39 -6.60
C CYS A 51 6.21 12.76 -8.07
N LYS A 52 6.14 11.74 -8.93
CA LYS A 52 6.17 11.86 -10.40
C LYS A 52 5.12 10.95 -11.01
N LEU A 53 4.74 11.23 -12.25
CA LEU A 53 3.95 10.28 -13.03
C LEU A 53 4.72 8.95 -13.15
N GLY A 54 4.01 7.86 -12.93
CA GLY A 54 4.56 6.52 -12.96
C GLY A 54 4.87 6.03 -14.39
N PRO A 55 5.46 4.83 -14.52
CA PRO A 55 5.85 4.28 -15.81
C PRO A 55 4.66 3.86 -16.69
N ARG A 56 3.46 3.72 -16.11
CA ARG A 56 2.22 3.39 -16.81
C ARG A 56 1.15 4.45 -16.55
N ILE A 57 0.21 4.57 -17.49
CA ILE A 57 -1.00 5.36 -17.27
C ILE A 57 -1.73 4.82 -16.04
N GLY A 58 -2.21 5.72 -15.19
CA GLY A 58 -2.87 5.34 -13.95
C GLY A 58 -1.92 5.23 -12.76
N GLN A 59 -0.66 5.66 -12.87
CA GLN A 59 0.34 5.46 -11.81
C GLN A 59 1.02 6.75 -11.36
N ILE A 60 1.35 6.79 -10.08
CA ILE A 60 2.21 7.80 -9.45
C ILE A 60 3.38 7.07 -8.80
N THR A 61 4.61 7.52 -9.04
CA THR A 61 5.81 6.98 -8.40
C THR A 61 6.40 8.02 -7.46
N ALA A 62 6.77 7.58 -6.26
CA ALA A 62 7.43 8.37 -5.23
C ALA A 62 8.71 7.68 -4.76
N THR A 63 9.73 8.46 -4.44
CA THR A 63 10.98 7.94 -3.88
C THR A 63 10.85 7.86 -2.36
N TYR A 64 10.89 6.66 -1.79
CA TYR A 64 10.78 6.45 -0.34
C TYR A 64 12.13 6.59 0.35
N SER A 65 13.17 6.00 -0.24
CA SER A 65 14.56 6.14 0.16
C SER A 65 15.45 6.05 -1.09
N LYS A 66 16.78 6.18 -0.92
CA LYS A 66 17.73 6.14 -2.06
C LYS A 66 17.57 4.88 -2.92
N ASP A 67 17.31 3.77 -2.26
CA ASP A 67 17.19 2.43 -2.81
C ASP A 67 15.73 2.04 -3.15
N ILE A 68 14.72 2.60 -2.48
CA ILE A 68 13.32 2.16 -2.58
C ILE A 68 12.43 3.18 -3.30
N LYS A 69 11.65 2.68 -4.28
CA LYS A 69 10.58 3.42 -4.94
C LYS A 69 9.23 2.78 -4.67
N LEU A 70 8.23 3.62 -4.43
CA LEU A 70 6.83 3.24 -4.29
C LEU A 70 6.07 3.71 -5.52
N THR A 71 5.26 2.84 -6.11
CA THR A 71 4.38 3.19 -7.23
C THR A 71 2.95 2.89 -6.85
N LEU A 72 2.16 3.96 -6.69
CA LEU A 72 0.72 3.92 -6.49
C LEU A 72 0.03 3.67 -7.82
N ASP A 73 -0.85 2.67 -7.87
CA ASP A 73 -1.75 2.41 -8.99
C ASP A 73 -3.12 3.08 -8.72
N VAL A 74 -3.23 4.34 -9.15
CA VAL A 74 -4.40 5.20 -9.02
C VAL A 74 -5.61 4.57 -9.73
N ALA A 75 -5.41 4.11 -10.97
CA ALA A 75 -6.48 3.51 -11.76
C ALA A 75 -7.02 2.23 -11.10
N SER A 76 -6.14 1.36 -10.61
CA SER A 76 -6.55 0.14 -9.92
C SER A 76 -7.21 0.41 -8.58
N THR A 77 -6.75 1.42 -7.83
CA THR A 77 -7.37 1.88 -6.57
C THR A 77 -8.83 2.27 -6.80
N ILE A 78 -9.08 3.14 -7.77
CA ILE A 78 -10.43 3.62 -8.11
C ILE A 78 -11.29 2.48 -8.65
N MET A 79 -10.78 1.69 -9.61
CA MET A 79 -11.53 0.59 -10.20
C MET A 79 -11.92 -0.47 -9.16
N THR A 80 -11.03 -0.74 -8.20
CA THR A 80 -11.31 -1.67 -7.10
C THR A 80 -12.44 -1.14 -6.23
N ARG A 81 -12.40 0.14 -5.87
CA ARG A 81 -13.48 0.80 -5.11
C ARG A 81 -14.82 0.75 -5.85
N LEU A 82 -14.84 1.08 -7.14
CA LEU A 82 -16.05 1.02 -7.96
C LEU A 82 -16.60 -0.40 -8.12
N LYS A 83 -15.77 -1.45 -8.08
CA LYS A 83 -16.26 -2.84 -8.08
C LYS A 83 -16.80 -3.27 -6.71
N GLN A 84 -16.30 -2.66 -5.65
CA GLN A 84 -16.58 -3.03 -4.27
C GLN A 84 -17.68 -2.19 -3.62
N PHE A 85 -18.69 -1.72 -4.36
CA PHE A 85 -19.81 -0.87 -3.89
C PHE A 85 -20.46 -1.25 -2.53
N ARG A 86 -20.27 -2.48 -2.04
CA ARG A 86 -20.80 -2.98 -0.74
C ARG A 86 -19.76 -3.15 0.37
N LYS A 87 -18.46 -3.04 0.08
CA LYS A 87 -17.40 -3.07 1.09
C LYS A 87 -16.94 -1.63 1.32
N HIS A 88 -17.00 -1.19 2.57
CA HIS A 88 -16.68 0.19 2.94
C HIS A 88 -15.18 0.49 2.94
N ASN A 89 -14.34 -0.52 2.70
CA ASN A 89 -12.90 -0.37 2.80
C ASN A 89 -12.31 0.13 1.49
N LEU A 90 -11.47 1.15 1.62
CA LEU A 90 -10.64 1.71 0.59
C LEU A 90 -9.35 0.89 0.48
N HIS A 91 -9.03 0.44 -0.73
CA HIS A 91 -7.87 -0.39 -1.02
C HIS A 91 -6.89 0.40 -1.90
N LEU A 92 -5.76 0.80 -1.32
CA LEU A 92 -4.70 1.52 -1.99
C LEU A 92 -3.67 0.53 -2.54
N SER A 93 -3.59 0.41 -3.86
CA SER A 93 -2.73 -0.57 -4.53
C SER A 93 -1.35 0.02 -4.82
N LEU A 94 -0.32 -0.56 -4.21
CA LEU A 94 1.06 -0.10 -4.31
C LEU A 94 1.99 -1.21 -4.81
N VAL A 95 3.00 -0.80 -5.55
CA VAL A 95 4.14 -1.62 -5.95
C VAL A 95 5.40 -1.03 -5.34
N ILE A 96 6.15 -1.83 -4.60
CA ILE A 96 7.41 -1.45 -3.99
C ILE A 96 8.52 -2.08 -4.82
N ARG A 97 9.52 -1.29 -5.18
CA ARG A 97 10.68 -1.79 -5.92
C ARG A 97 11.97 -1.30 -5.30
N SER A 98 12.90 -2.23 -5.11
CA SER A 98 14.29 -1.91 -4.81
C SER A 98 15.07 -1.68 -6.09
N SER A 99 15.84 -0.60 -6.12
CA SER A 99 16.77 -0.30 -7.21
C SER A 99 18.09 -1.06 -7.10
N GLU A 100 18.43 -1.56 -5.91
CA GLU A 100 19.68 -2.30 -5.64
C GLU A 100 19.53 -3.79 -5.95
N THR A 101 18.44 -4.41 -5.49
CA THR A 101 18.19 -5.86 -5.69
C THR A 101 17.32 -6.15 -6.91
N HIS A 102 16.68 -5.12 -7.48
CA HIS A 102 15.63 -5.23 -8.50
C HIS A 102 14.40 -6.05 -8.06
N ALA A 103 14.30 -6.41 -6.78
CA ALA A 103 13.13 -7.09 -6.23
C ALA A 103 11.92 -6.15 -6.25
N GLU A 104 10.76 -6.74 -6.49
CA GLU A 104 9.48 -6.05 -6.52
C GLU A 104 8.46 -6.81 -5.67
N SER A 105 7.60 -6.06 -4.97
CA SER A 105 6.50 -6.63 -4.21
C SER A 105 5.26 -5.75 -4.28
N THR A 106 4.10 -6.36 -4.33
CA THR A 106 2.82 -5.67 -4.27
C THR A 106 2.34 -5.56 -2.82
N VAL A 107 1.80 -4.40 -2.46
CA VAL A 107 1.18 -4.16 -1.16
C VAL A 107 -0.16 -3.47 -1.35
N CYS A 108 -1.15 -3.89 -0.58
CA CYS A 108 -2.47 -3.25 -0.54
C CYS A 108 -2.64 -2.63 0.85
N ILE A 109 -2.64 -1.31 0.93
CA ILE A 109 -2.96 -0.61 2.18
C ILE A 109 -4.48 -0.48 2.25
N VAL A 110 -5.05 -0.99 3.34
CA VAL A 110 -6.49 -0.93 3.57
C VAL A 110 -6.79 0.22 4.52
N ASP A 111 -7.71 1.08 4.13
CA ASP A 111 -8.31 2.12 4.96
C ASP A 111 -9.80 1.80 5.14
N GLU A 112 -10.29 1.90 6.37
CA GLU A 112 -11.70 1.67 6.73
C GLU A 112 -12.57 2.90 6.42
N SER A 113 -11.94 4.00 6.00
CA SER A 113 -12.65 5.20 5.58
C SER A 113 -13.48 4.97 4.31
N ASN A 114 -14.65 5.60 4.25
CA ASN A 114 -15.50 5.60 3.06
C ASN A 114 -15.23 6.82 2.16
N LEU A 115 -13.97 7.27 2.09
CA LEU A 115 -13.58 8.41 1.25
C LEU A 115 -13.43 7.99 -0.22
N PRO A 116 -13.63 8.90 -1.19
CA PRO A 116 -13.28 8.68 -2.59
C PRO A 116 -11.87 8.09 -2.75
N GLY A 117 -11.71 7.17 -3.71
CA GLY A 117 -10.41 6.55 -3.98
C GLY A 117 -9.35 7.58 -4.39
N ILE A 118 -9.76 8.63 -5.09
CA ILE A 118 -8.87 9.75 -5.41
C ILE A 118 -8.38 10.49 -4.16
N ASP A 119 -9.21 10.69 -3.14
CA ASP A 119 -8.78 11.40 -1.91
C ASP A 119 -7.65 10.63 -1.21
N ALA A 120 -7.67 9.31 -1.28
CA ALA A 120 -6.58 8.45 -0.84
C ALA A 120 -5.30 8.64 -1.67
N CYS A 121 -5.45 8.80 -2.99
CA CYS A 121 -4.34 9.07 -3.90
C CYS A 121 -3.71 10.45 -3.62
N VAL A 122 -4.54 11.47 -3.34
CA VAL A 122 -4.08 12.79 -2.89
C VAL A 122 -3.31 12.65 -1.58
N SER A 123 -3.87 11.92 -0.62
CA SER A 123 -3.25 11.66 0.68
C SER A 123 -1.91 10.96 0.53
N PHE A 124 -1.76 10.01 -0.40
CA PHE A 124 -0.49 9.37 -0.72
C PHE A 124 0.56 10.38 -1.21
N VAL A 125 0.19 11.29 -2.11
CA VAL A 125 1.12 12.30 -2.61
C VAL A 125 1.58 13.22 -1.47
N LEU A 126 0.66 13.72 -0.66
CA LEU A 126 0.99 14.56 0.50
C LEU A 126 1.85 13.82 1.54
N TRP A 127 1.56 12.53 1.75
CA TRP A 127 2.31 11.67 2.64
C TRP A 127 3.75 11.46 2.15
N ALA A 128 3.93 11.29 0.84
CA ALA A 128 5.25 11.20 0.20
C ALA A 128 6.04 12.51 0.30
N GLU A 129 5.40 13.66 0.03
CA GLU A 129 6.03 14.98 0.19
C GLU A 129 6.45 15.25 1.64
N SER A 130 5.76 14.63 2.60
CA SER A 130 6.11 14.71 4.03
C SER A 130 7.21 13.73 4.46
N GLY A 131 7.77 12.95 3.53
CA GLY A 131 8.82 11.97 3.82
C GLY A 131 8.30 10.66 4.43
N PHE A 132 7.05 10.28 4.16
CA PHE A 132 6.41 9.05 4.62
C PHE A 132 6.42 8.84 6.16
N PRO A 133 5.95 9.80 6.97
CA PRO A 133 5.89 9.63 8.41
C PRO A 133 4.99 8.44 8.80
N ASN A 134 5.42 7.66 9.79
CA ASN A 134 4.66 6.54 10.39
C ASN A 134 4.06 5.54 9.36
N PRO A 135 4.90 4.86 8.55
CA PRO A 135 4.41 3.95 7.53
C PRO A 135 3.68 2.73 8.10
N PRO A 136 2.61 2.25 7.43
CA PRO A 136 1.91 1.05 7.88
C PRO A 136 2.84 -0.17 7.94
N LEU A 137 2.66 -1.03 8.94
CA LEU A 137 3.51 -2.22 9.14
C LEU A 137 3.59 -3.11 7.91
N GLN A 138 2.50 -3.24 7.15
CA GLN A 138 2.44 -4.00 5.90
C GLN A 138 3.40 -3.45 4.84
N LEU A 139 3.57 -2.12 4.78
CA LEU A 139 4.52 -1.49 3.89
C LEU A 139 5.95 -1.73 4.37
N ILE A 140 6.21 -1.58 5.68
CA ILE A 140 7.54 -1.81 6.27
C ILE A 140 8.01 -3.25 6.01
N ASP A 141 7.16 -4.25 6.27
CA ASP A 141 7.44 -5.66 6.03
C ASP A 141 7.86 -5.92 4.56
N ARG A 142 7.11 -5.35 3.60
CA ARG A 142 7.43 -5.50 2.18
C ARG A 142 8.67 -4.73 1.76
N ILE A 143 8.99 -3.60 2.41
CA ILE A 143 10.25 -2.89 2.21
C ILE A 143 11.43 -3.74 2.70
N GLU A 144 11.33 -4.37 3.87
CA GLU A 144 12.35 -5.31 4.36
C GLU A 144 12.57 -6.44 3.34
N TYR A 145 11.50 -7.04 2.83
CA TYR A 145 11.58 -8.09 1.81
C TYR A 145 12.31 -7.63 0.55
N VAL A 146 11.93 -6.50 -0.06
CA VAL A 146 12.58 -6.09 -1.33
C VAL A 146 14.02 -5.62 -1.13
N ARG A 147 14.40 -5.18 0.08
CA ARG A 147 15.78 -4.79 0.38
C ARG A 147 16.72 -5.98 0.46
N ASP A 148 16.29 -7.03 1.13
CA ASP A 148 17.07 -8.25 1.27
C ASP A 148 16.12 -9.47 1.32
N PRO A 149 15.75 -10.02 0.15
CA PRO A 149 14.83 -11.15 0.09
C PRO A 149 15.35 -12.38 0.83
N VAL A 150 16.67 -12.62 0.78
CA VAL A 150 17.30 -13.79 1.40
C VAL A 150 17.23 -13.67 2.92
N HIS A 151 17.68 -12.54 3.47
CA HIS A 151 17.60 -12.31 4.91
C HIS A 151 16.15 -12.30 5.41
N TYR A 152 15.22 -11.75 4.64
CA TYR A 152 13.80 -11.77 4.96
C TYR A 152 13.27 -13.21 5.06
N GLU A 153 13.57 -14.07 4.08
CA GLU A 153 13.14 -15.47 4.08
C GLU A 153 13.72 -16.24 5.27
N GLU A 154 14.99 -16.04 5.60
CA GLU A 154 15.64 -16.64 6.77
C GLU A 154 14.98 -16.19 8.09
N LYS A 155 14.72 -14.88 8.23
CA LYS A 155 14.02 -14.31 9.39
C LYS A 155 12.62 -14.89 9.54
N MET A 156 11.87 -15.00 8.43
CA MET A 156 10.51 -15.55 8.44
C MET A 156 10.50 -17.03 8.80
N LYS A 157 11.47 -17.80 8.31
CA LYS A 157 11.64 -19.21 8.67
C LYS A 157 11.96 -19.39 10.15
N ALA A 158 12.90 -18.61 10.69
CA ALA A 158 13.25 -18.65 12.11
C ALA A 158 12.06 -18.28 13.01
N GLN A 159 11.29 -17.25 12.63
CA GLN A 159 10.05 -16.89 13.35
C GLN A 159 9.01 -18.00 13.32
N GLN A 160 8.87 -18.68 12.17
CA GLN A 160 7.94 -19.79 12.03
C GLN A 160 8.33 -20.96 12.92
N GLU A 161 9.60 -21.36 12.91
CA GLU A 161 10.14 -22.42 13.76
C GLU A 161 9.95 -22.12 15.25
N GLU A 162 10.19 -20.88 15.69
CA GLU A 162 9.97 -20.48 17.08
C GLU A 162 8.48 -20.49 17.45
N ARG A 163 7.57 -20.04 16.56
CA ARG A 163 6.12 -20.15 16.80
C ARG A 163 5.65 -21.60 16.93
N GLU A 164 6.17 -22.48 16.08
CA GLU A 164 5.87 -23.92 16.15
C GLU A 164 6.39 -24.53 17.44
N ARG A 165 7.61 -24.19 17.84
CA ARG A 165 8.20 -24.63 19.11
C ARG A 165 7.38 -24.16 20.31
N GLN A 166 7.00 -22.89 20.35
CA GLN A 166 6.14 -22.35 21.42
C GLN A 166 4.77 -23.04 21.47
N THR A 167 4.20 -23.33 20.30
CA THR A 167 2.94 -24.08 20.21
C THR A 167 3.08 -25.49 20.75
N ARG A 168 4.17 -26.20 20.40
CA ARG A 168 4.48 -27.54 20.93
C ARG A 168 4.65 -27.52 22.45
N ILE A 169 5.42 -26.57 22.98
CA ILE A 169 5.62 -26.40 24.43
C ILE A 169 4.27 -26.14 25.13
N ARG A 170 3.44 -25.26 24.59
CA ARG A 170 2.11 -24.96 25.14
C ARG A 170 1.20 -26.19 25.15
N ASN A 171 1.21 -26.99 24.08
CA ASN A 171 0.40 -28.21 23.99
C ASN A 171 0.86 -29.26 25.01
N LEU A 172 2.17 -29.52 25.11
CA LEU A 172 2.73 -30.44 26.10
C LEU A 172 2.42 -30.00 27.54
N ALA A 173 2.53 -28.69 27.83
CA ALA A 173 2.19 -28.16 29.15
C ALA A 173 0.71 -28.39 29.50
N ARG A 174 -0.18 -28.27 28.50
CA ARG A 174 -1.61 -28.54 28.68
C ARG A 174 -1.89 -30.03 28.91
N GLU A 175 -1.24 -30.91 28.14
CA GLU A 175 -1.35 -32.37 28.31
C GLU A 175 -0.89 -32.80 29.71
N LEU A 176 0.29 -32.33 30.13
CA LEU A 176 0.83 -32.64 31.46
C LEU A 176 -0.07 -32.12 32.59
N ALA A 177 -0.71 -30.96 32.42
CA ALA A 177 -1.66 -30.44 33.40
C ALA A 177 -2.92 -31.32 33.49
N ASN A 178 -3.43 -31.80 32.35
CA ASN A 178 -4.59 -32.69 32.30
C ASN A 178 -4.28 -34.05 32.93
N GLU A 179 -3.12 -34.65 32.63
CA GLU A 179 -2.69 -35.91 33.23
C GLU A 179 -2.55 -35.80 34.76
N LYS A 180 -1.94 -34.72 35.24
CA LYS A 180 -1.85 -34.45 36.69
C LYS A 180 -3.21 -34.30 37.36
N LEU A 181 -4.19 -33.71 36.66
CA LEU A 181 -5.55 -33.58 37.16
C LEU A 181 -6.23 -34.94 37.25
N ALA A 182 -6.11 -35.77 36.20
CA ALA A 182 -6.66 -37.13 36.19
C ALA A 182 -6.07 -37.99 37.32
N GLN A 183 -4.76 -37.95 37.53
CA GLN A 183 -4.09 -38.66 38.62
C GLN A 183 -4.58 -38.21 40.01
N ARG A 184 -4.91 -36.92 40.20
CA ARG A 184 -5.47 -36.43 41.46
C ARG A 184 -6.87 -36.96 41.70
N HIS A 185 -7.71 -37.01 40.66
CA HIS A 185 -9.05 -37.57 40.76
C HIS A 185 -9.03 -39.08 41.08
N GLU A 186 -8.12 -39.85 40.48
CA GLU A 186 -7.98 -41.28 40.78
C GLU A 186 -7.51 -41.56 42.22
N VAL A 187 -6.68 -40.69 42.80
CA VAL A 187 -6.20 -40.81 44.19
C VAL A 187 -7.26 -40.35 45.21
N GLU A 188 -8.17 -39.44 44.85
CA GLU A 188 -9.27 -39.00 45.72
C GLU A 188 -10.47 -39.99 45.74
N GLU A 189 -10.57 -40.88 44.75
CA GLU A 189 -11.61 -41.92 44.67
C GLU A 189 -11.21 -43.28 45.31
N THR A 190 -10.00 -43.39 45.89
CA THR A 190 -9.50 -44.58 46.61
C THR A 190 -9.35 -44.34 48.10
#